data_AF-A0A6C0KH72-F1
#
_entry.id   AF-A0A6C0KH72-F1
#
_cell.length_a   1.000
_cell.length_b   1.000
_cell.length_c   1.000
_cell.angle_alpha   90.00
_cell.angle_beta   90.00
_cell.angle_gamma   90.00
#
_symmetry.space_group_name_H-M   'P 1'
#
loop_
_entity.id
_entity.type
_entity.pdbx_description
1 polymer ?
#
loop_
_entity_poly.entity_id
_entity_poly.type
_entity_poly.pdbx_seq_one_letter_code
_entity_poly.pdbx_strand_id
1 'polypeptide(L)'
;MASITLDYVLFIKQFIVAQAIRIWNQQDVKPQLQAWNEIFNELHIPLQYLYQLIYHSHTISSTQSTYSLENMHDLVTKMYNAPRTYVEQSFQEYIDERVNLQKVGPYDYQAFIKNMTDPTFKQNIYAKYQKDFELMALKNLIIQECEAQENPDNYLNTIPYLEYVSMKNHSNQPNIKQTYILELEKQTHEIINQQIR
;
A
#
# COMPACT_ATOMS: atom_id res chain seq x y z
N MET A 1 -8.88 22.91 -0.02
CA MET A 1 -8.28 21.56 -0.14
C MET A 1 -8.01 21.06 1.27
N ALA A 2 -8.57 19.92 1.67
CA ALA A 2 -8.26 19.33 2.97
C ALA A 2 -6.81 18.81 2.93
N SER A 3 -5.98 19.24 3.89
CA SER A 3 -4.61 18.75 4.02
C SER A 3 -4.64 17.30 4.50
N ILE A 4 -4.10 16.37 3.72
CA ILE A 4 -3.89 14.98 4.16
C ILE A 4 -2.91 15.01 5.33
N THR A 5 -3.35 14.56 6.50
CA THR A 5 -2.51 14.47 7.69
C THR A 5 -1.84 13.10 7.77
N LEU A 6 -0.67 13.04 8.41
CA LEU A 6 -0.01 11.76 8.76
C LEU A 6 -0.98 10.82 9.49
N ASP A 7 -1.84 11.38 10.34
CA ASP A 7 -2.81 10.62 11.09
C ASP A 7 -3.76 9.83 10.19
N TYR A 8 -4.19 10.45 9.09
CA TYR A 8 -5.04 9.80 8.10
C TYR A 8 -4.29 8.67 7.36
N VAL A 9 -3.01 8.88 7.02
CA VAL A 9 -2.17 7.84 6.38
C VAL A 9 -2.01 6.63 7.31
N LEU A 10 -1.72 6.87 8.59
CA LEU A 10 -1.59 5.81 9.59
C LEU A 10 -2.91 5.08 9.84
N PHE A 11 -4.03 5.80 9.83
CA PHE A 11 -5.36 5.19 9.91
C PHE A 11 -5.60 4.21 8.76
N ILE A 12 -5.35 4.62 7.50
CA ILE A 12 -5.52 3.75 6.34
C ILE A 12 -4.59 2.53 6.42
N LYS A 13 -3.33 2.72 6.84
CA LYS A 13 -2.40 1.59 7.07
C LYS A 13 -2.97 0.59 8.08
N GLN A 14 -3.42 1.07 9.24
CA GLN A 14 -3.95 0.21 10.29
C GLN A 14 -5.25 -0.48 9.87
N PHE A 15 -6.10 0.20 9.10
CA PHE A 15 -7.28 -0.42 8.51
C PHE A 15 -6.90 -1.61 7.61
N ILE A 16 -5.90 -1.44 6.73
CA ILE A 16 -5.43 -2.52 5.84
C ILE A 16 -4.87 -3.69 6.65
N VAL A 17 -4.02 -3.42 7.65
CA VAL A 17 -3.46 -4.46 8.53
C VAL A 17 -4.56 -5.24 9.24
N ALA A 18 -5.54 -4.55 9.82
CA ALA A 18 -6.66 -5.19 10.50
C ALA A 18 -7.51 -6.06 9.55
N GLN A 19 -7.75 -5.61 8.32
CA GLN A 19 -8.47 -6.40 7.33
C GLN A 19 -7.66 -7.61 6.86
N ALA A 20 -6.36 -7.45 6.65
CA ALA A 20 -5.47 -8.54 6.26
C ALA A 20 -5.44 -9.64 7.33
N ILE A 21 -5.32 -9.27 8.61
CA ILE A 21 -5.40 -10.23 9.74
C ILE A 21 -6.78 -10.90 9.79
N ARG A 22 -7.87 -10.16 9.57
CA ARG A 22 -9.22 -10.73 9.54
C ARG A 22 -9.35 -11.81 8.47
N ILE A 23 -8.87 -11.56 7.26
CA ILE A 23 -8.92 -12.51 6.14
C ILE A 23 -7.98 -13.69 6.42
N TRP A 24 -6.76 -13.42 6.90
CA TRP A 24 -5.82 -14.47 7.31
C TRP A 24 -6.44 -15.39 8.37
N ASN A 25 -7.04 -14.88 9.42
CA ASN A 25 -7.67 -15.71 10.47
C ASN A 25 -8.84 -16.57 9.97
N GLN A 26 -9.38 -16.31 8.78
CA GLN A 26 -10.37 -17.19 8.13
C GLN A 26 -9.72 -18.37 7.39
N GLN A 27 -8.40 -18.34 7.22
CA GLN A 27 -7.60 -19.38 6.60
C GLN A 27 -6.96 -20.24 7.70
N ASP A 28 -7.20 -21.56 7.67
CA ASP A 28 -6.70 -22.53 8.68
C ASP A 28 -5.17 -22.75 8.66
N VAL A 29 -4.43 -22.04 7.80
CA VAL A 29 -3.01 -22.26 7.57
C VAL A 29 -2.28 -20.93 7.48
N LYS A 30 -1.04 -20.87 7.96
CA LYS A 30 -0.16 -19.71 7.76
C LYS A 30 -0.12 -19.32 6.28
N PRO A 31 -0.22 -18.02 5.92
CA PRO A 31 -0.37 -17.62 4.55
C PRO A 31 0.98 -17.80 3.86
N GLN A 32 1.03 -18.75 2.94
CA GLN A 32 2.11 -18.81 1.96
C GLN A 32 1.94 -17.64 0.97
N LEU A 33 2.93 -17.38 0.11
CA LEU A 33 2.90 -16.28 -0.87
C LEU A 33 1.57 -16.20 -1.66
N GLN A 34 0.98 -17.35 -1.99
CA GLN A 34 -0.30 -17.44 -2.69
C GLN A 34 -1.48 -16.88 -1.86
N ALA A 35 -1.55 -17.20 -0.56
CA ALA A 35 -2.58 -16.68 0.33
C ALA A 35 -2.44 -15.16 0.54
N TRP A 36 -1.21 -14.66 0.63
CA TRP A 36 -0.96 -13.21 0.65
C TRP A 36 -1.41 -12.52 -0.65
N ASN A 37 -1.21 -13.16 -1.81
CA ASN A 37 -1.73 -12.63 -3.07
C ASN A 37 -3.25 -12.51 -3.07
N GLU A 38 -3.97 -13.50 -2.53
CA GLU A 38 -5.43 -13.46 -2.40
C GLU A 38 -5.89 -12.31 -1.48
N ILE A 39 -5.28 -12.20 -0.29
CA ILE A 39 -5.54 -11.11 0.66
C ILE A 39 -5.31 -9.75 -0.01
N PHE A 40 -4.18 -9.56 -0.72
CA PHE A 40 -3.89 -8.28 -1.37
C PHE A 40 -4.72 -8.01 -2.62
N ASN A 41 -5.28 -9.05 -3.26
CA ASN A 41 -6.25 -8.87 -4.33
C ASN A 41 -7.58 -8.32 -3.77
N GLU A 42 -8.02 -8.79 -2.61
CA GLU A 42 -9.19 -8.23 -1.93
C GLU A 42 -8.93 -6.81 -1.44
N LEU A 43 -7.72 -6.53 -0.94
CA LEU A 43 -7.32 -5.23 -0.42
C LEU A 43 -6.71 -4.29 -1.48
N HIS A 44 -6.86 -4.59 -2.77
CA HIS A 44 -6.15 -3.84 -3.82
C HIS A 44 -6.51 -2.35 -3.83
N ILE A 45 -7.78 -1.99 -3.62
CA ILE A 45 -8.23 -0.59 -3.59
C ILE A 45 -7.59 0.19 -2.43
N PRO A 46 -7.76 -0.21 -1.15
CA PRO A 46 -7.17 0.54 -0.05
C PRO A 46 -5.64 0.52 -0.10
N LEU A 47 -5.01 -0.55 -0.60
CA LEU A 47 -3.57 -0.62 -0.78
C LEU A 47 -3.05 0.39 -1.82
N GLN A 48 -3.71 0.48 -2.98
CA GLN A 48 -3.38 1.48 -3.99
C GLN A 48 -3.60 2.90 -3.46
N TYR A 49 -4.64 3.11 -2.67
CA TYR A 49 -4.90 4.39 -2.04
C TYR A 49 -3.80 4.78 -1.05
N LEU A 50 -3.40 3.87 -0.16
CA LEU A 50 -2.29 4.08 0.76
C LEU A 50 -0.98 4.40 0.01
N TYR A 51 -0.66 3.64 -1.04
CA TYR A 51 0.49 3.90 -1.90
C TYR A 51 0.45 5.32 -2.46
N GLN A 52 -0.70 5.76 -2.99
CA GLN A 52 -0.85 7.11 -3.51
C GLN A 52 -0.67 8.17 -2.42
N LEU A 53 -1.22 7.98 -1.21
CA LEU A 53 -1.02 8.93 -0.12
C LEU A 53 0.46 9.08 0.24
N ILE A 54 1.18 7.96 0.34
CA ILE A 54 2.63 7.96 0.63
C ILE A 54 3.40 8.66 -0.49
N TYR A 55 3.12 8.31 -1.75
CA TYR A 55 3.81 8.87 -2.90
C TYR A 55 3.56 10.39 -3.05
N HIS A 56 2.30 10.83 -2.96
CA HIS A 56 1.95 12.25 -3.06
C HIS A 56 2.56 13.06 -1.92
N SER A 57 2.58 12.52 -0.69
CA SER A 57 3.22 13.20 0.45
C SER A 57 4.74 13.39 0.28
N HIS A 58 5.40 12.46 -0.41
CA HIS A 58 6.83 12.57 -0.77
C HIS A 58 7.08 13.65 -1.82
N THR A 59 6.19 13.81 -2.80
CA THR A 59 6.34 14.82 -3.85
C THR A 59 6.03 16.24 -3.37
N ILE A 60 5.07 16.41 -2.45
CA ILE A 60 4.65 17.72 -1.90
C ILE A 60 5.67 18.27 -0.88
N SER A 61 6.50 17.40 -0.28
CA SER A 61 7.57 17.80 0.67
C SER A 61 8.71 18.64 0.08
N SER A 62 8.74 18.87 -1.24
CA SER A 62 9.69 19.81 -1.84
C SER A 62 9.33 21.29 -1.56
N THR A 63 8.14 21.56 -1.02
CA THR A 63 7.70 22.92 -0.69
C THR A 63 6.96 22.97 0.66
N GLN A 64 7.70 23.33 1.72
CA GLN A 64 7.16 23.90 2.97
C GLN A 64 6.21 23.03 3.82
N SER A 65 6.73 22.08 4.60
CA SER A 65 6.12 21.73 5.90
C SER A 65 7.13 21.08 6.85
N THR A 66 7.48 21.76 7.94
CA THR A 66 8.49 21.34 8.93
C THR A 66 7.98 20.29 9.94
N TYR A 67 6.69 19.94 9.91
CA TYR A 67 6.07 18.96 10.81
C TYR A 67 5.26 17.93 10.01
N SER A 68 5.94 16.90 9.48
CA SER A 68 5.36 15.69 8.87
C SER A 68 6.42 14.80 8.21
N LEU A 69 7.59 15.37 7.87
CA LEU A 69 8.64 14.69 7.10
C LEU A 69 9.31 13.53 7.84
N GLU A 70 9.65 13.67 9.12
CA GLU A 70 10.37 12.61 9.85
C GLU A 70 9.56 11.33 9.97
N ASN A 71 8.25 11.45 10.20
CA ASN A 71 7.37 10.30 10.37
C ASN A 71 6.97 9.65 9.03
N MET A 72 6.82 10.43 7.96
CA MET A 72 6.63 9.87 6.61
C MET A 72 7.92 9.23 6.09
N HIS A 73 9.08 9.82 6.40
CA HIS A 73 10.38 9.24 6.10
C HIS A 73 10.62 7.93 6.86
N ASP A 74 10.22 7.84 8.13
CA ASP A 74 10.24 6.60 8.92
C ASP A 74 9.35 5.53 8.27
N LEU A 75 8.16 5.88 7.82
CA LEU A 75 7.26 4.93 7.14
C LEU A 75 7.88 4.38 5.84
N VAL A 76 8.48 5.23 5.01
CA VAL A 76 9.15 4.81 3.78
C VAL A 76 10.42 4.02 4.07
N THR A 77 11.17 4.37 5.11
CA THR A 77 12.34 3.61 5.56
C THR A 77 11.93 2.21 6.01
N LYS A 78 10.85 2.09 6.81
CA LYS A 78 10.29 0.79 7.22
C LYS A 78 9.81 -0.03 6.03
N MET A 79 9.20 0.62 5.05
CA MET A 79 8.75 -0.04 3.82
C MET A 79 9.89 -0.74 3.08
N TYR A 80 11.04 -0.07 2.91
CA TYR A 80 12.21 -0.66 2.22
C TYR A 80 13.01 -1.65 3.07
N ASN A 81 12.86 -1.61 4.40
CA ASN A 81 13.58 -2.50 5.33
C ASN A 81 12.75 -3.70 5.80
N ALA A 82 11.49 -3.81 5.37
CA ALA A 82 10.62 -4.91 5.78
C ALA A 82 11.16 -6.27 5.30
N PRO A 83 10.97 -7.36 6.08
CA PRO A 83 11.29 -8.72 5.65
C PRO A 83 10.69 -9.05 4.28
N ARG A 84 11.48 -9.74 3.44
CA ARG A 84 11.18 -9.95 2.02
C ARG A 84 10.34 -11.20 1.80
N THR A 85 9.01 -11.06 1.90
CA THR A 85 8.07 -12.09 1.46
C THR A 85 7.84 -12.02 -0.04
N TYR A 86 7.66 -10.82 -0.58
CA TYR A 86 7.84 -10.51 -1.99
C TYR A 86 9.31 -10.20 -2.25
N VAL A 87 9.93 -10.96 -3.15
CA VAL A 87 11.34 -10.78 -3.52
C VAL A 87 11.46 -9.60 -4.46
N GLU A 88 12.36 -8.68 -4.13
CA GLU A 88 12.76 -7.59 -5.02
C GLU A 88 13.43 -8.15 -6.27
N GLN A 89 12.79 -7.95 -7.42
CA GLN A 89 13.40 -8.23 -8.72
C GLN A 89 14.24 -7.03 -9.15
N SER A 90 15.39 -7.30 -9.76
CA SER A 90 16.10 -6.29 -10.53
C SER A 90 15.27 -5.81 -11.72
N PHE A 91 15.60 -4.63 -12.25
CA PHE A 91 14.97 -4.13 -13.47
C PHE A 91 15.07 -5.11 -14.64
N GLN A 92 16.19 -5.83 -14.75
CA GLN A 92 16.38 -6.83 -15.81
C GLN A 92 15.42 -8.02 -15.62
N GLU A 93 15.33 -8.57 -14.41
CA GLU A 93 14.40 -9.66 -14.09
C GLU A 93 12.94 -9.24 -14.29
N TYR A 94 12.58 -8.01 -13.92
CA TYR A 94 11.26 -7.44 -14.16
C TYR A 94 10.87 -7.44 -15.64
N ILE A 95 11.82 -7.05 -16.50
CA ILE A 95 11.65 -7.03 -17.95
C ILE A 95 11.57 -8.44 -18.49
N ASP A 96 12.50 -9.32 -18.13
CA ASP A 96 12.55 -10.69 -18.65
C ASP A 96 11.30 -11.51 -18.28
N GLU A 97 10.72 -11.24 -17.10
CA GLU A 97 9.46 -11.84 -16.69
C GLU A 97 8.30 -11.38 -17.60
N ARG A 98 8.28 -10.12 -18.04
CA ARG A 98 7.14 -9.54 -18.79
C ARG A 98 7.30 -9.63 -20.29
N VAL A 99 8.52 -9.49 -20.77
CA VAL A 99 8.87 -9.35 -22.18
C VAL A 99 10.04 -10.26 -22.48
N ASN A 100 9.73 -11.42 -23.04
CA ASN A 100 10.72 -12.34 -23.58
C ASN A 100 10.19 -13.00 -24.85
N LEU A 101 11.11 -13.61 -25.61
CA LEU A 101 10.80 -14.24 -26.89
C LEU A 101 9.67 -15.28 -26.81
N GLN A 102 9.52 -15.98 -25.68
CA GLN A 102 8.48 -16.99 -25.52
C GLN A 102 7.11 -16.37 -25.23
N LYS A 103 7.06 -15.25 -24.48
CA LYS A 103 5.81 -14.59 -24.07
C LYS A 103 5.23 -13.67 -25.14
N VAL A 104 6.07 -12.88 -25.81
CA VAL A 104 5.64 -11.88 -26.79
C VAL A 104 5.96 -12.27 -28.24
N GLY A 105 6.78 -13.30 -28.44
CA GLY A 105 7.21 -13.71 -29.77
C GLY A 105 8.35 -12.85 -30.34
N PRO A 106 8.93 -13.26 -31.49
CA PRO A 106 10.12 -12.63 -32.04
C PRO A 106 9.90 -11.18 -32.50
N TYR A 107 8.76 -10.90 -33.11
CA TYR A 107 8.46 -9.59 -33.68
C TYR A 107 8.32 -8.52 -32.58
N ASP A 108 7.47 -8.77 -31.58
CA ASP A 108 7.24 -7.83 -30.49
C ASP A 108 8.46 -7.68 -29.58
N TYR A 109 9.24 -8.74 -29.39
CA TYR A 109 10.50 -8.67 -28.66
C TYR A 109 11.50 -7.75 -29.37
N GLN A 110 11.66 -7.89 -30.70
CA GLN A 110 12.53 -6.99 -31.48
C GLN A 110 12.03 -5.53 -31.44
N ALA A 111 10.72 -5.32 -31.55
CA ALA A 111 10.12 -4.00 -31.42
C ALA A 111 10.38 -3.38 -30.04
N PHE A 112 10.26 -4.19 -28.97
CA PHE A 112 10.58 -3.76 -27.61
C PHE A 112 12.05 -3.36 -27.45
N ILE A 113 13.00 -4.19 -27.91
CA ILE A 113 14.44 -3.88 -27.84
C ILE A 113 14.75 -2.59 -28.60
N LYS A 114 14.14 -2.38 -29.77
CA LYS A 114 14.27 -1.14 -30.53
C LYS A 114 13.73 0.06 -29.74
N ASN A 115 12.54 -0.07 -29.14
CA ASN A 115 11.93 1.00 -28.37
C ASN A 115 12.67 1.30 -27.05
N MET A 116 13.40 0.35 -26.48
CA MET A 116 14.24 0.58 -25.29
C MET A 116 15.42 1.55 -25.54
N THR A 117 15.72 1.86 -26.80
CA THR A 117 16.68 2.92 -27.15
C THR A 117 16.06 4.32 -27.07
N ASP A 118 14.73 4.44 -27.11
CA ASP A 118 14.02 5.69 -26.93
C ASP A 118 14.01 6.09 -25.45
N PRO A 119 14.53 7.28 -25.08
CA PRO A 119 14.62 7.72 -23.69
C PRO A 119 13.25 7.82 -22.99
N THR A 120 12.22 8.26 -23.72
CA THR A 120 10.86 8.44 -23.17
C THR A 120 10.23 7.09 -22.87
N PHE A 121 10.33 6.15 -23.80
CA PHE A 121 9.88 4.78 -23.61
C PHE A 121 10.59 4.12 -22.43
N LYS A 122 11.92 4.22 -22.37
CA LYS A 122 12.72 3.67 -21.26
C LYS A 122 12.30 4.26 -19.91
N GLN A 123 12.10 5.58 -19.84
CA GLN A 123 11.66 6.24 -18.62
C GLN A 123 10.26 5.77 -18.19
N ASN A 124 9.33 5.59 -19.14
CA ASN A 124 7.99 5.08 -18.85
C ASN A 124 8.02 3.64 -18.32
N ILE A 125 8.89 2.79 -18.87
CA ILE A 125 9.06 1.42 -18.39
C ILE A 125 9.71 1.41 -17.00
N TYR A 126 10.71 2.26 -16.76
CA TYR A 126 11.32 2.40 -15.45
C TYR A 126 10.34 2.91 -14.39
N ALA A 127 9.48 3.87 -14.72
CA ALA A 127 8.44 4.37 -13.83
C ALA A 127 7.45 3.27 -13.42
N LYS A 128 7.09 2.37 -14.35
CA LYS A 128 6.26 1.19 -14.05
C LYS A 128 6.98 0.23 -13.12
N TYR A 129 8.25 -0.07 -13.38
CA TYR A 129 9.08 -0.89 -12.51
C TYR A 129 9.14 -0.31 -11.09
N GLN A 130 9.44 0.99 -10.97
CA GLN A 130 9.55 1.65 -9.68
C GLN A 130 8.23 1.60 -8.90
N LYS A 131 7.10 1.84 -9.57
CA LYS A 131 5.77 1.71 -8.95
C LYS A 131 5.51 0.30 -8.44
N ASP A 132 5.78 -0.72 -9.25
CA ASP A 132 5.56 -2.12 -8.87
C ASP A 132 6.47 -2.52 -7.69
N PHE A 133 7.73 -2.06 -7.70
CA PHE A 133 8.71 -2.26 -6.63
C PHE A 133 8.25 -1.62 -5.31
N GLU A 134 7.84 -0.36 -5.33
CA GLU A 134 7.34 0.36 -4.15
C GLU A 134 6.08 -0.31 -3.58
N LEU A 135 5.19 -0.80 -4.46
CA LEU A 135 4.00 -1.53 -4.04
C LEU A 135 4.34 -2.88 -3.38
N MET A 136 5.36 -3.60 -3.88
CA MET A 136 5.87 -4.83 -3.24
C MET A 136 6.45 -4.54 -1.85
N ALA A 137 7.23 -3.46 -1.73
CA ALA A 137 7.79 -3.04 -0.45
C ALA A 137 6.67 -2.68 0.55
N LEU A 138 5.61 -2.00 0.11
CA LEU A 138 4.43 -1.72 0.93
C LEU A 138 3.73 -3.01 1.38
N LYS A 139 3.57 -4.00 0.50
CA LYS A 139 3.02 -5.31 0.87
C LYS A 139 3.86 -6.01 1.93
N ASN A 140 5.19 -6.03 1.78
CA ASN A 140 6.11 -6.60 2.76
C ASN A 140 5.97 -5.93 4.14
N LEU A 141 5.83 -4.60 4.17
CA LEU A 141 5.57 -3.87 5.41
C LEU A 141 4.25 -4.32 6.07
N ILE A 142 3.17 -4.44 5.30
CA ILE A 142 1.88 -4.90 5.83
C ILE A 142 1.99 -6.33 6.37
N ILE A 143 2.69 -7.23 5.67
CA ILE A 143 2.93 -8.61 6.13
C ILE A 143 3.68 -8.60 7.46
N GLN A 144 4.78 -7.86 7.56
CA GLN A 144 5.57 -7.76 8.79
C GLN A 144 4.73 -7.27 9.97
N GLU A 145 3.87 -6.28 9.74
CA GLU A 145 2.97 -5.74 10.77
C GLU A 145 1.89 -6.75 11.17
N CYS A 146 1.39 -7.57 10.24
CA CYS A 146 0.47 -8.64 10.55
C CYS A 146 1.14 -9.75 11.38
N GLU A 147 2.34 -10.19 10.98
CA GLU A 147 3.11 -11.22 11.68
C GLU A 147 3.53 -10.75 13.09
N ALA A 148 3.88 -9.46 13.25
CA ALA A 148 4.19 -8.88 14.55
C ALA A 148 2.98 -8.86 15.51
N GLN A 149 1.77 -8.81 14.98
CA GLN A 149 0.50 -8.83 15.73
C GLN A 149 0.01 -10.26 16.05
N GLU A 150 0.52 -11.29 15.36
CA GLU A 150 0.24 -12.70 15.69
C GLU A 150 0.95 -13.14 16.98
N ASN A 151 1.94 -12.38 17.48
CA ASN A 151 2.64 -12.63 18.74
C ASN A 151 1.90 -11.97 19.92
N PRO A 152 1.31 -12.72 20.88
CA PRO A 152 0.43 -12.19 21.92
C PRO A 152 1.09 -11.13 22.84
N ASP A 153 2.41 -11.13 22.97
CA ASP A 153 3.15 -10.15 23.78
C ASP A 153 3.19 -8.73 23.14
N ASN A 154 2.81 -8.59 21.87
CA ASN A 154 2.82 -7.32 21.12
C ASN A 154 1.44 -6.67 20.93
N TYR A 155 0.36 -7.31 21.38
CA TYR A 155 -1.03 -6.83 21.21
C TYR A 155 -1.29 -5.45 21.85
N LEU A 156 -0.46 -5.04 22.81
CA LEU A 156 -0.62 -3.78 23.54
C LEU A 156 -0.32 -2.53 22.69
N ASN A 157 0.32 -2.66 21.51
CA ASN A 157 0.85 -1.53 20.75
C ASN A 157 0.16 -1.26 19.39
N THR A 158 -0.82 -2.05 18.97
CA THR A 158 -1.51 -1.86 17.67
C THR A 158 -2.98 -1.45 17.77
N ILE A 159 -3.65 -1.78 18.87
CA ILE A 159 -4.95 -1.20 19.27
C ILE A 159 -4.86 0.30 19.65
N PRO A 160 -3.73 0.86 20.17
CA PRO A 160 -3.71 2.24 20.63
C PRO A 160 -4.05 3.25 19.57
N TYR A 161 -3.76 3.08 18.28
CA TYR A 161 -3.98 4.19 17.33
C TYR A 161 -5.47 4.39 17.00
N LEU A 162 -6.23 3.31 16.77
CA LEU A 162 -7.67 3.38 16.52
C LEU A 162 -8.44 3.78 17.79
N GLU A 163 -8.02 3.28 18.96
CA GLU A 163 -8.58 3.72 20.25
C GLU A 163 -8.19 5.16 20.56
N TYR A 164 -6.93 5.59 20.36
CA TYR A 164 -6.43 6.94 20.59
C TYR A 164 -7.12 7.98 19.72
N VAL A 165 -7.33 7.71 18.42
CA VAL A 165 -8.09 8.61 17.53
C VAL A 165 -9.57 8.67 17.93
N SER A 166 -10.16 7.56 18.41
CA SER A 166 -11.54 7.55 18.92
C SER A 166 -11.69 8.28 20.27
N MET A 167 -10.72 8.13 21.17
CA MET A 167 -10.70 8.71 22.52
C MET A 167 -10.39 10.21 22.50
N LYS A 168 -9.59 10.68 21.53
CA LYS A 168 -9.27 12.11 21.40
C LYS A 168 -10.43 12.95 20.87
N ASN A 169 -11.39 12.32 20.17
CA ASN A 169 -12.50 13.03 19.54
C ASN A 169 -13.85 12.85 20.26
N HIS A 170 -14.10 11.76 20.99
CA HIS A 170 -15.44 11.49 21.53
C HIS A 170 -15.41 10.87 22.93
N SER A 171 -15.31 11.73 23.95
CA SER A 171 -15.94 11.47 25.24
C SER A 171 -17.46 11.35 25.02
N ASN A 172 -17.96 10.12 25.09
CA ASN A 172 -19.37 9.69 25.11
C ASN A 172 -20.06 9.51 23.74
N GLN A 173 -20.07 8.28 23.20
CA GLN A 173 -21.28 7.64 22.66
C GLN A 173 -21.05 6.16 22.25
N PRO A 174 -22.04 5.24 22.38
CA PRO A 174 -21.78 3.80 22.50
C PRO A 174 -21.91 2.97 21.20
N ASN A 175 -21.93 3.54 19.99
CA ASN A 175 -22.05 2.71 18.78
C ASN A 175 -21.29 3.26 17.55
N ILE A 176 -19.97 3.36 17.73
CA ILE A 176 -19.03 4.06 16.84
C ILE A 176 -18.70 3.22 15.58
N LYS A 177 -18.50 1.90 15.71
CA LYS A 177 -18.05 1.06 14.58
C LYS A 177 -19.01 1.06 13.39
N GLN A 178 -20.32 0.97 13.61
CA GLN A 178 -21.31 0.94 12.54
C GLN A 178 -21.39 2.28 11.79
N THR A 179 -21.32 3.38 12.55
CA THR A 179 -21.45 4.74 12.03
C THR A 179 -20.27 5.12 11.14
N TYR A 180 -19.05 4.72 11.50
CA TYR A 180 -17.85 5.03 10.72
C TYR A 180 -17.72 4.21 9.42
N ILE A 181 -18.17 2.96 9.41
CA ILE A 181 -18.20 2.14 8.18
C ILE A 181 -19.15 2.76 7.16
N LEU A 182 -20.34 3.18 7.61
CA LEU A 182 -21.32 3.84 6.75
C LEU A 182 -20.82 5.19 6.21
N GLU A 183 -20.05 5.95 7.01
CA GLU A 183 -19.47 7.22 6.57
C GLU A 183 -18.37 7.02 5.51
N LEU A 184 -17.52 5.99 5.67
CA LEU A 184 -16.49 5.62 4.70
C LEU A 184 -17.08 5.14 3.37
N GLU A 185 -18.13 4.32 3.42
CA GLU A 185 -18.86 3.86 2.23
C GLU A 185 -19.47 5.04 1.47
N LYS A 186 -20.05 6.00 2.19
CA LYS A 186 -20.65 7.20 1.62
C LYS A 186 -19.62 8.12 0.95
N GLN A 187 -18.50 8.41 1.62
CA GLN A 187 -17.44 9.25 1.07
C GLN A 187 -16.78 8.61 -0.17
N THR A 188 -16.62 7.28 -0.15
CA THR A 188 -16.10 6.53 -1.28
C THR A 188 -17.05 6.62 -2.49
N HIS A 189 -18.36 6.50 -2.26
CA HIS A 189 -19.37 6.64 -3.31
C HIS A 189 -19.44 8.06 -3.90
N GLU A 190 -19.31 9.10 -3.07
CA GLU A 190 -19.32 10.49 -3.54
C GLU A 190 -18.12 10.82 -4.43
N ILE A 191 -16.93 10.31 -4.08
CA ILE A 191 -15.70 10.52 -4.86
C ILE A 191 -15.76 9.76 -6.19
N ILE A 192 -16.26 8.52 -6.20
CA ILE A 192 -16.44 7.74 -7.44
C ILE A 192 -17.40 8.46 -8.40
N ASN A 193 -18.51 9.00 -7.88
CA ASN A 193 -19.49 9.72 -8.69
C ASN A 193 -19.00 11.08 -9.20
N GLN A 194 -18.03 11.70 -8.53
CA GLN A 194 -17.37 12.92 -8.99
C GLN A 194 -16.33 12.67 -10.09
N GLN A 195 -15.83 11.44 -10.24
CA GLN A 195 -14.86 11.06 -11.27
C GLN A 195 -15.49 10.48 -12.55
N ILE A 196 -16.79 10.17 -12.53
CA ILE A 196 -17.56 9.64 -13.68
C ILE A 196 -18.36 10.74 -14.41
N ARG A 197 -18.25 12.01 -13.97
CA ARG A 197 -18.75 13.19 -14.70
C ARG A 197 -17.60 13.96 -15.34
#